data_AF-A0A6G6YDD5-F1
#
_entry.id   AF-A0A6G6YDD5-F1
#
_cell.length_a   1.000
_cell.length_b   1.000
_cell.length_c   1.000
_cell.angle_alpha   90.00
_cell.angle_beta   90.00
_cell.angle_gamma   90.00
#
_symmetry.space_group_name_H-M   'P 1'
#
loop_
_entity.id
_entity.type
_entity.pdbx_description
1 polymer ?
#
loop_
_entity_poly.entity_id
_entity_poly.type
_entity_poly.pdbx_seq_one_letter_code
_entity_poly.pdbx_strand_id
1 'polypeptide(L)'
;MPVMYSLSEKGIPGNPTAPKKFYATAKSSGEVSFRSLSKEIAASSTTVSDTDVLAVLNDLSKALSRHLSEGKIVRFGDFGSFQISLSSEGADVAAKFNPTLIKKSKILFRPGIDLREMLAIVKYEKSK
;
A
#
# COMPACT_ATOMS: atom_id res chain seq x y z
N MET A 1 -10.52 7.50 -16.22
CA MET A 1 -11.74 6.86 -15.71
C MET A 1 -11.86 7.16 -14.22
N PRO A 2 -13.06 7.41 -13.66
CA PRO A 2 -13.21 7.69 -12.24
C PRO A 2 -13.08 6.43 -11.38
N VAL A 3 -12.72 6.60 -10.11
CA VAL A 3 -12.73 5.53 -9.11
C VAL A 3 -14.16 5.36 -8.59
N MET A 4 -14.71 4.17 -8.75
CA MET A 4 -16.07 3.86 -8.29
C MET A 4 -16.12 3.75 -6.76
N TYR A 5 -17.20 4.21 -6.11
CA TYR A 5 -17.42 4.02 -4.68
C TYR A 5 -18.84 3.55 -4.32
N SER A 6 -18.99 2.83 -3.21
CA SER A 6 -20.28 2.56 -2.55
C SER A 6 -20.41 3.35 -1.25
N LEU A 7 -21.66 3.64 -0.84
CA LEU A 7 -21.97 4.22 0.45
C LEU A 7 -22.38 3.10 1.43
N SER A 8 -21.86 3.18 2.65
CA SER A 8 -22.25 2.31 3.76
C SER A 8 -22.55 3.15 4.99
N GLU A 9 -23.65 2.84 5.67
CA GLU A 9 -23.99 3.47 6.94
C GLU A 9 -23.20 2.80 8.07
N LYS A 10 -22.45 3.58 8.85
CA LYS A 10 -21.65 3.09 9.99
C LYS A 10 -21.86 3.94 11.23
N GLY A 11 -21.92 3.28 12.39
CA GLY A 11 -21.88 3.94 13.70
C GLY A 11 -20.46 4.42 14.04
N ILE A 12 -20.35 5.28 15.05
CA ILE A 12 -19.06 5.80 15.51
C ILE A 12 -18.41 4.78 16.48
N PRO A 13 -17.21 4.27 16.21
CA PRO A 13 -16.50 3.41 17.16
C PRO A 13 -16.28 4.15 18.48
N GLY A 14 -16.72 3.57 19.59
CA GLY A 14 -16.61 4.16 20.92
C GLY A 14 -17.79 5.04 21.37
N ASN A 15 -18.78 5.29 20.50
CA ASN A 15 -20.03 5.95 20.90
C ASN A 15 -21.26 5.29 20.21
N PRO A 16 -21.83 4.23 20.80
CA PRO A 16 -22.95 3.49 20.21
C PRO A 16 -24.26 4.27 20.07
N THR A 17 -24.45 5.34 20.84
CA THR A 17 -25.66 6.16 20.83
C THR A 17 -25.60 7.32 19.84
N ALA A 18 -24.43 7.57 19.23
CA ALA A 18 -24.29 8.60 18.21
C ALA A 18 -25.05 8.22 16.93
N PRO A 19 -25.65 9.20 16.22
CA PRO A 19 -26.32 8.95 14.96
C PRO A 19 -25.33 8.39 13.94
N LYS A 20 -25.78 7.35 13.22
CA LYS A 20 -24.98 6.71 12.17
C LYS A 20 -24.72 7.68 11.02
N LYS A 21 -23.57 7.51 10.35
CA LYS A 21 -23.16 8.34 9.21
C LYS A 21 -22.86 7.47 8.00
N PHE A 22 -23.04 8.02 6.80
CA PHE A 22 -22.66 7.36 5.56
C PHE A 22 -21.19 7.60 5.24
N TYR A 23 -20.47 6.53 4.91
CA TYR A 23 -19.07 6.57 4.50
C TYR A 23 -18.90 5.94 3.12
N ALA A 24 -18.17 6.64 2.25
CA ALA A 24 -17.77 6.12 0.95
C ALA A 24 -16.65 5.07 1.10
N THR A 25 -16.76 3.98 0.36
CA THR A 25 -15.72 2.96 0.24
C THR A 25 -15.42 2.77 -1.25
N ALA A 26 -14.15 2.89 -1.63
CA ALA A 26 -13.73 2.66 -3.01
C ALA A 26 -13.99 1.20 -3.41
N LYS A 27 -14.55 0.99 -4.60
CA LYS A 27 -14.73 -0.33 -5.20
C LYS A 27 -13.56 -0.61 -6.14
N SER A 28 -12.97 -1.80 -5.99
CA SER A 28 -11.98 -2.30 -6.95
C SER A 28 -12.64 -2.58 -8.29
N SER A 29 -11.99 -2.16 -9.38
CA SER A 29 -12.40 -2.48 -10.76
C SER A 29 -11.69 -3.71 -11.33
N GLY A 30 -10.77 -4.32 -10.58
CA GLY A 30 -10.00 -5.48 -11.02
C GLY A 30 -8.62 -5.56 -10.38
N GLU A 31 -7.79 -6.44 -10.92
CA GLU A 31 -6.41 -6.66 -10.49
C GLU A 31 -5.49 -6.65 -11.71
N VAL A 32 -4.30 -6.06 -11.56
CA VAL A 32 -3.24 -6.10 -12.57
C VAL A 32 -2.12 -6.97 -12.03
N SER A 33 -1.86 -8.09 -12.71
CA SER A 33 -0.77 -9.01 -12.36
C SER A 33 0.59 -8.50 -12.88
N PHE A 34 1.69 -9.02 -12.34
CA PHE A 34 3.03 -8.73 -12.87
C PHE A 34 3.19 -9.14 -14.34
N ARG A 35 2.51 -10.22 -14.78
CA ARG A 35 2.54 -10.66 -16.19
C ARG A 35 1.80 -9.71 -17.11
N SER A 36 0.66 -9.15 -16.69
CA SER A 36 -0.05 -8.14 -17.50
C SER A 36 0.71 -6.82 -17.52
N LEU A 37 1.25 -6.41 -16.36
CA LEU A 37 2.06 -5.20 -16.24
C LEU A 37 3.35 -5.29 -17.08
N SER A 38 4.02 -6.44 -17.10
CA SER A 38 5.24 -6.61 -17.89
C SER A 38 4.97 -6.48 -19.39
N LYS A 39 3.84 -7.00 -19.88
CA LYS A 39 3.40 -6.82 -21.27
C LYS A 39 3.05 -5.38 -21.58
N GLU A 40 2.37 -4.70 -20.67
CA GLU A 40 2.02 -3.28 -20.83
C GLU A 40 3.28 -2.42 -20.94
N ILE A 41 4.27 -2.63 -20.05
CA ILE A 41 5.55 -1.93 -20.06
C ILE A 41 6.34 -2.25 -21.34
N ALA A 42 6.45 -3.53 -21.72
CA ALA A 42 7.16 -3.94 -22.94
C ALA A 42 6.54 -3.35 -24.21
N ALA A 43 5.22 -3.20 -24.24
CA ALA A 43 4.51 -2.56 -25.35
C ALA A 43 4.70 -1.04 -25.37
N SER A 44 5.12 -0.42 -24.26
CA SER A 44 5.26 1.03 -24.13
C SER A 44 6.71 1.49 -24.26
N SER A 45 7.12 1.69 -25.52
CA SER A 45 8.34 2.42 -25.93
C SER A 45 9.66 1.97 -25.27
N THR A 46 9.78 0.69 -24.92
CA THR A 46 11.02 0.10 -24.42
C THR A 46 11.61 -0.87 -25.44
N THR A 47 12.92 -1.06 -25.42
CA THR A 47 13.62 -2.10 -26.20
C THR A 47 13.64 -3.44 -25.48
N VAL A 48 13.05 -3.52 -24.29
CA VAL A 48 13.10 -4.67 -23.37
C VAL A 48 11.86 -5.55 -23.56
N SER A 49 12.05 -6.86 -23.64
CA SER A 49 10.95 -7.82 -23.81
C SER A 49 10.09 -7.92 -22.55
N ASP A 50 8.84 -8.39 -22.67
CA ASP A 50 7.97 -8.61 -21.51
C ASP A 50 8.53 -9.68 -20.57
N THR A 51 9.32 -10.63 -21.09
CA THR A 51 10.02 -11.64 -20.29
C THR A 51 11.11 -11.01 -19.43
N ASP A 52 11.88 -10.08 -19.97
CA ASP A 52 12.94 -9.38 -19.23
C ASP A 52 12.36 -8.45 -18.17
N VAL A 53 11.30 -7.69 -18.52
CA VAL A 53 10.58 -6.84 -17.53
C VAL A 53 10.04 -7.68 -16.37
N LEU A 54 9.43 -8.82 -16.68
CA LEU A 54 8.91 -9.73 -15.64
C LEU A 54 10.03 -10.26 -14.74
N ALA A 55 11.19 -10.61 -15.30
CA ALA A 55 12.35 -11.03 -14.52
C ALA A 55 12.81 -9.92 -13.54
N VAL A 56 12.90 -8.68 -14.01
CA VAL A 56 13.27 -7.53 -13.18
C VAL A 56 12.26 -7.29 -12.05
N LEU A 57 10.95 -7.34 -12.34
CA LEU A 57 9.92 -7.19 -11.30
C LEU A 57 9.99 -8.27 -10.23
N ASN A 58 10.30 -9.52 -10.63
CA ASN A 58 10.49 -10.62 -9.69
C ASN A 58 11.73 -10.40 -8.80
N ASP A 59 12.85 -10.00 -9.40
CA ASP A 59 14.08 -9.74 -8.64
C ASP A 59 13.99 -8.51 -7.75
N LEU A 60 13.24 -7.49 -8.18
CA LEU A 60 12.88 -6.35 -7.35
C LEU A 60 12.15 -6.78 -6.07
N SER A 61 11.17 -7.69 -6.18
CA SER A 61 10.46 -8.23 -5.02
C SER A 61 11.40 -8.93 -4.03
N LYS A 62 12.35 -9.72 -4.54
CA LYS A 62 13.38 -10.39 -3.71
C LYS A 62 14.29 -9.37 -3.02
N ALA A 63 14.77 -8.37 -3.75
CA ALA A 63 15.65 -7.33 -3.21
C ALA A 63 14.94 -6.49 -2.14
N LEU A 64 13.66 -6.15 -2.38
CA LEU A 64 12.81 -5.45 -1.42
C LEU A 64 12.66 -6.26 -0.12
N SER A 65 12.34 -7.56 -0.24
CA SER A 65 12.22 -8.46 0.91
C SER A 65 13.51 -8.53 1.73
N ARG A 66 14.66 -8.68 1.07
CA ARG A 66 15.98 -8.72 1.71
C ARG A 66 16.29 -7.43 2.49
N HIS A 67 16.09 -6.27 1.89
CA HIS A 67 16.43 -5.02 2.56
C HIS A 67 15.42 -4.63 3.64
N LEU A 68 14.14 -4.98 3.47
CA LEU A 68 13.15 -4.79 4.52
C LEU A 68 13.42 -5.68 5.73
N SER A 69 13.83 -6.95 5.55
CA SER A 69 14.15 -7.83 6.69
C SER A 69 15.35 -7.35 7.50
N GLU A 70 16.26 -6.58 6.88
CA GLU A 70 17.36 -5.86 7.54
C GLU A 70 16.90 -4.57 8.25
N GLY A 71 15.61 -4.22 8.21
CA GLY A 71 15.05 -3.00 8.79
C GLY A 71 15.31 -1.73 7.97
N LYS A 72 15.82 -1.84 6.74
CA LYS A 72 16.10 -0.68 5.88
C LYS A 72 14.81 -0.11 5.29
N ILE A 73 14.84 1.18 4.99
CA ILE A 73 13.79 1.85 4.20
C ILE A 73 14.19 1.75 2.74
N VAL A 74 13.33 1.12 1.92
CA VAL A 74 13.54 1.04 0.47
C VAL A 74 12.73 2.15 -0.20
N ARG A 75 13.42 3.11 -0.82
CA ARG A 75 12.82 4.29 -1.47
C ARG A 75 12.99 4.20 -2.98
N PHE A 76 11.89 4.39 -3.70
CA PHE A 76 11.82 4.39 -5.15
C PHE A 76 11.62 5.81 -5.68
N GLY A 77 12.54 6.71 -5.32
CA GLY A 77 12.44 8.13 -5.69
C GLY A 77 11.05 8.72 -5.41
N ASP A 78 10.43 9.24 -6.46
CA ASP A 78 9.15 9.94 -6.44
C ASP A 78 7.91 9.02 -6.39
N PHE A 79 8.09 7.72 -6.58
CA PHE A 79 7.02 6.73 -6.45
C PHE A 79 6.62 6.51 -4.98
N GLY A 80 7.61 6.38 -4.09
CA GLY A 80 7.35 6.19 -2.65
C GLY A 80 8.40 5.39 -1.91
N SER A 81 8.04 4.90 -0.73
CA SER A 81 8.93 4.13 0.14
C SER A 81 8.22 3.03 0.92
N PHE A 82 8.94 1.95 1.17
CA PHE A 82 8.53 0.82 2.00
C PHE A 82 9.40 0.75 3.24
N GLN A 83 8.79 0.50 4.39
CA GLN A 83 9.51 0.25 5.64
C GLN A 83 8.74 -0.68 6.57
N ILE A 84 9.44 -1.30 7.52
CA ILE A 84 8.80 -2.03 8.60
C ILE A 84 8.28 -1.05 9.67
N SER A 85 7.10 -1.35 10.18
CA SER A 85 6.50 -0.71 11.36
C SER A 85 6.12 -1.81 12.36
N LEU A 86 6.38 -1.55 13.64
CA LEU A 86 6.12 -2.47 14.73
C LEU A 86 5.02 -1.94 15.63
N SER A 87 4.23 -2.85 16.20
CA SER A 87 3.34 -2.57 17.31
C SER A 87 3.71 -3.49 18.48
N SER A 88 3.84 -2.92 19.68
CA SER A 88 4.17 -3.67 20.89
C SER A 88 3.15 -3.39 22.00
N GLU A 89 3.19 -4.23 23.03
CA GLU A 89 2.69 -3.82 24.34
C GLU A 89 3.58 -2.74 24.94
N GLY A 90 3.00 -1.87 25.75
CA GLY A 90 3.75 -0.92 26.57
C GLY A 90 4.34 -1.64 27.78
N ALA A 91 5.57 -1.30 28.15
CA ALA A 91 6.17 -1.72 29.41
C ALA A 91 6.18 -0.53 30.39
N ASP A 92 5.99 -0.80 31.69
CA ASP A 92 5.97 0.26 32.72
C ASP A 92 7.30 1.03 32.80
N VAL A 93 8.42 0.35 32.56
CA VAL A 93 9.78 0.90 32.55
C VAL A 93 10.61 0.29 31.42
N ALA A 94 11.56 1.04 30.88
CA ALA A 94 12.39 0.61 29.75
C ALA A 94 13.14 -0.71 30.01
N ALA A 95 13.61 -0.95 31.24
CA ALA A 95 14.31 -2.19 31.62
C ALA A 95 13.43 -3.45 31.53
N LYS A 96 12.10 -3.31 31.58
CA LYS A 96 11.15 -4.42 31.42
C LYS A 96 10.78 -4.68 29.95
N PHE A 97 11.14 -3.76 29.06
CA PHE A 97 10.86 -3.95 27.64
C PHE A 97 11.80 -5.02 27.06
N ASN A 98 11.23 -5.97 26.34
CA ASN A 98 12.00 -6.98 25.62
C ASN A 98 11.27 -7.35 24.31
N PRO A 99 11.97 -7.97 23.34
CA PRO A 99 11.39 -8.24 22.02
C PRO A 99 10.12 -9.10 22.02
N THR A 100 9.85 -9.88 23.08
CA THR A 100 8.60 -10.66 23.17
C THR A 100 7.35 -9.80 23.31
N LEU A 101 7.50 -8.52 23.72
CA LEU A 101 6.40 -7.56 23.78
C LEU A 101 6.02 -7.03 22.39
N ILE A 102 6.81 -7.29 21.36
CA ILE A 102 6.48 -6.92 19.97
C ILE A 102 5.40 -7.87 19.46
N LYS A 103 4.19 -7.34 19.27
CA LYS A 103 3.00 -8.12 18.89
C LYS A 103 2.91 -8.40 17.40
N LYS A 104 3.17 -7.37 16.58
CA LYS A 104 2.98 -7.42 15.13
C LYS A 104 3.97 -6.52 14.43
N SER A 105 4.45 -6.98 13.29
CA SER A 105 5.15 -6.19 12.29
C SER A 105 4.29 -6.05 11.03
N LYS A 106 4.32 -4.88 10.40
CA LYS A 106 3.67 -4.65 9.10
C LYS A 106 4.60 -3.86 8.19
N ILE A 107 4.45 -4.07 6.88
CA ILE A 107 5.09 -3.21 5.89
C ILE A 107 4.20 -1.98 5.69
N LEU A 108 4.78 -0.79 5.88
CA LEU A 108 4.14 0.48 5.58
C LEU A 108 4.63 0.98 4.23
N PHE A 109 3.70 1.23 3.33
CA PHE A 109 3.96 2.00 2.11
C PHE A 109 3.64 3.47 2.36
N ARG A 110 4.56 4.38 2.01
CA ARG A 110 4.30 5.81 1.96
C ARG A 110 4.35 6.31 0.52
N PRO A 111 3.26 6.87 -0.02
CA PRO A 111 3.24 7.37 -1.38
C PRO A 111 4.23 8.53 -1.54
N GLY A 112 4.99 8.52 -2.62
CA GLY A 112 5.84 9.62 -3.05
C GLY A 112 5.02 10.73 -3.70
N ILE A 113 5.68 11.65 -4.40
CA ILE A 113 5.03 12.82 -4.98
C ILE A 113 4.10 12.43 -6.14
N ASP A 114 4.53 11.55 -7.03
CA ASP A 114 3.75 11.12 -8.21
C ASP A 114 2.37 10.57 -7.84
N LEU A 115 2.34 9.70 -6.82
CA LEU A 115 1.09 9.10 -6.35
C LEU A 115 0.21 10.11 -5.58
N ARG A 116 0.81 11.07 -4.87
CA ARG A 116 0.05 12.12 -4.19
C ARG A 116 -0.58 13.09 -5.17
N GLU A 117 0.16 13.48 -6.21
CA GLU A 117 -0.35 14.33 -7.29
C GLU A 117 -1.47 13.63 -8.06
N MET A 118 -1.30 12.34 -8.38
CA MET A 118 -2.37 11.52 -8.96
C MET A 118 -3.63 11.52 -8.09
N LEU A 119 -3.49 11.34 -6.76
CA LEU A 119 -4.62 11.37 -5.82
C LEU A 119 -5.32 12.75 -5.79
N ALA A 120 -4.59 13.84 -5.99
CA ALA A 120 -5.16 15.18 -6.00
C ALA A 120 -6.06 15.45 -7.21
N ILE A 121 -5.85 14.75 -8.32
CA ILE A 121 -6.61 14.92 -9.57
C ILE A 121 -7.63 13.80 -9.84
N VAL A 122 -7.64 12.75 -9.01
CA VAL A 122 -8.51 11.59 -9.22
C VAL A 122 -9.99 11.99 -9.06
N LYS A 123 -10.85 11.48 -9.95
CA LYS A 123 -12.30 11.72 -9.90
C LYS A 123 -13.01 10.50 -9.33
N TYR A 124 -14.12 10.71 -8.60
CA TYR A 124 -14.90 9.65 -7.97
C TYR A 124 -16.32 9.63 -8.50
N GLU A 125 -16.87 8.43 -8.72
CA GLU A 125 -18.24 8.22 -9.17
C GLU A 125 -18.92 7.15 -8.33
N LYS A 126 -20.21 7.34 -8.02
CA LYS A 126 -20.97 6.33 -7.25
C LYS A 126 -21.20 5.12 -8.16
N SER A 127 -20.83 3.94 -7.68
CA SER A 127 -21.19 2.69 -8.36
C SER A 127 -22.71 2.61 -8.50
N LYS A 128 -23.16 2.29 -9.72
CA LYS A 128 -24.51 1.78 -9.94
C LYS A 128 -24.73 0.51 -9.12
#